data_AF-S7VFB1-F1
#
_entry.id   AF-S7VFB1-F1
#
_cell.length_a   1.000
_cell.length_b   1.000
_cell.length_c   1.000
_cell.angle_alpha   90.00
_cell.angle_beta   90.00
_cell.angle_gamma   90.00
#
_symmetry.space_group_name_H-M   'P 1'
#
loop_
_entity.id
_entity.type
_entity.pdbx_description
1 polymer ?
#
loop_
_entity_poly.entity_id
_entity_poly.type
_entity_poly.pdbx_seq_one_letter_code
_entity_poly.pdbx_strand_id
1 'polypeptide(L)'
;MIHVLTSGRARAGLFLAAALFLLLCAGPAAPGALAAQPAKPKAAVALVVDDYPHMDVWLGLTKACDVYGLKATLALNTARVSPEDWKILAERVAKGHEIASHTRDHVPLVADDAVTVRYWRNGAKAAWASVAQGHLRFFVDNPAAPVLDLDLSQDGPTPDLRAVVDAVNRTPGFAAQLVNPYYAAIRSSFLAPAEHTDIFFKAGFAPLFVDPREVVRYELGESKRDIEANIPGYTCRDVIYPFLSNNRTTRTVARELGYECGRTGEQGNLVLAGGKPYDVFRIWADKPKSLFGPSTSAPDFAARVHAFLDKLKKEHAAGCIYSHGAEEYSPAEWAALLKVLTTDPEVEITTLHGLYEFVRASCALTADGTYVLKR
;
A
#
# COMPACT_ATOMS: atom_id res chain seq x y z
N MET A 1 1.09 -1.32 -97.97
CA MET A 1 0.91 -2.16 -96.77
C MET A 1 0.00 -1.39 -95.82
N ILE A 2 -1.32 -1.65 -95.90
CA ILE A 2 -2.10 -2.45 -94.92
C ILE A 2 -2.31 -1.63 -93.62
N HIS A 3 -3.42 -0.87 -93.55
CA HIS A 3 -4.60 -1.08 -92.68
C HIS A 3 -4.36 -0.60 -91.22
N VAL A 4 -5.24 0.04 -90.43
CA VAL A 4 -6.70 0.27 -90.42
C VAL A 4 -7.04 1.17 -89.21
N LEU A 5 -7.93 2.16 -89.40
CA LEU A 5 -9.13 2.52 -88.60
C LEU A 5 -9.07 2.46 -87.05
N THR A 6 -9.70 3.32 -86.23
CA THR A 6 -10.94 4.10 -86.39
C THR A 6 -11.10 5.13 -85.27
N SER A 7 -11.82 6.20 -85.61
CA SER A 7 -12.61 7.15 -84.81
C SER A 7 -13.17 6.73 -83.44
N GLY A 8 -13.24 7.72 -82.53
CA GLY A 8 -14.22 7.78 -81.44
C GLY A 8 -14.34 9.19 -80.86
N ARG A 9 -15.52 9.83 -81.07
CA ARG A 9 -15.90 11.19 -80.63
C ARG A 9 -16.40 11.21 -79.16
N ALA A 10 -16.35 12.41 -78.55
CA ALA A 10 -17.33 13.06 -77.65
C ALA A 10 -16.64 13.68 -76.41
N ARG A 11 -16.43 15.01 -76.37
CA ARG A 11 -17.34 16.03 -75.80
C ARG A 11 -17.83 15.71 -74.38
N ALA A 12 -17.17 16.30 -73.38
CA ALA A 12 -17.81 16.97 -72.24
C ALA A 12 -16.75 17.80 -71.50
N GLY A 13 -16.63 19.07 -71.88
CA GLY A 13 -16.09 20.08 -70.98
C GLY A 13 -17.12 20.45 -69.93
N LEU A 14 -16.67 21.33 -69.02
CA LEU A 14 -17.51 22.21 -68.20
C LEU A 14 -17.92 21.71 -66.79
N PHE A 15 -16.99 21.30 -65.92
CA PHE A 15 -17.25 21.26 -64.45
C PHE A 15 -15.98 21.45 -63.58
N LEU A 16 -15.04 22.30 -63.98
CA LEU A 16 -13.85 22.58 -63.15
C LEU A 16 -13.49 24.07 -63.12
N ALA A 17 -14.46 24.93 -62.82
CA ALA A 17 -14.22 26.37 -62.62
C ALA A 17 -15.16 27.02 -61.57
N ALA A 18 -15.81 26.23 -60.71
CA ALA A 18 -16.69 26.73 -59.64
C ALA A 18 -16.24 26.36 -58.22
N ALA A 19 -15.13 25.63 -58.06
CA ALA A 19 -14.60 25.22 -56.75
C ALA A 19 -13.45 26.12 -56.23
N LEU A 20 -13.00 27.11 -57.01
CA LEU A 20 -11.84 27.95 -56.66
C LEU A 20 -12.19 29.40 -56.25
N PHE A 21 -13.48 29.72 -56.09
CA PHE A 21 -13.95 31.07 -55.70
C PHE A 21 -14.77 31.12 -54.39
N LEU A 22 -14.77 30.04 -53.60
CA LEU A 22 -15.40 29.97 -52.27
C LEU A 22 -14.37 29.95 -51.12
N LEU A 23 -13.10 30.25 -51.40
CA LEU A 23 -11.98 30.20 -50.43
C LEU A 23 -11.45 31.58 -50.01
N LEU A 24 -12.21 32.67 -50.23
CA LEU A 24 -11.78 34.03 -49.89
C LEU A 24 -12.79 34.85 -49.06
N CYS A 25 -13.79 34.20 -48.44
CA CYS A 25 -14.74 34.86 -47.52
C CYS A 25 -14.78 34.24 -46.12
N ALA A 26 -13.67 33.65 -45.65
CA ALA A 26 -13.49 33.40 -44.22
C ALA A 26 -12.86 34.64 -43.60
N GLY A 27 -13.69 35.51 -43.01
CA GLY A 27 -13.18 36.57 -42.13
C GLY A 27 -12.31 35.97 -41.03
N PRO A 28 -11.37 36.74 -40.44
CA PRO A 28 -10.59 36.24 -39.32
C PRO A 28 -11.57 35.78 -38.24
N ALA A 29 -11.54 34.48 -37.93
CA ALA A 29 -12.22 33.97 -36.76
C ALA A 29 -11.75 34.82 -35.58
N ALA A 30 -12.68 35.41 -34.84
CA ALA A 30 -12.38 36.03 -33.56
C ALA A 30 -11.45 35.07 -32.80
N PRO A 31 -10.36 35.54 -32.17
CA PRO A 31 -9.44 34.66 -31.46
C PRO A 31 -10.28 33.83 -30.50
N GLY A 32 -10.46 32.55 -30.86
CA GLY A 32 -11.15 31.61 -30.02
C GLY A 32 -10.44 31.67 -28.70
N ALA A 33 -11.18 31.98 -27.63
CA ALA A 33 -10.65 31.93 -26.28
C ALA A 33 -9.87 30.61 -26.19
N LEU A 34 -8.54 30.71 -26.06
CA LEU A 34 -7.71 29.57 -25.74
C LEU A 34 -8.44 28.88 -24.60
N ALA A 35 -8.86 27.63 -24.83
CA ALA A 35 -9.49 26.84 -23.77
C ALA A 35 -8.62 27.03 -22.55
N ALA A 36 -9.18 27.64 -21.49
CA ALA A 36 -8.42 27.93 -20.29
C ALA A 36 -7.72 26.63 -19.91
N GLN A 37 -6.39 26.67 -19.78
CA GLN A 37 -5.68 25.48 -19.33
C GLN A 37 -6.38 25.00 -18.07
N PRO A 38 -6.72 23.71 -17.98
CA PRO A 38 -7.39 23.19 -16.80
C PRO A 38 -6.59 23.63 -15.58
N ALA A 39 -7.29 24.24 -14.61
CA ALA A 39 -6.64 24.74 -13.41
C ALA A 39 -5.84 23.61 -12.78
N LYS A 40 -4.57 23.86 -12.42
CA LYS A 40 -3.74 22.87 -11.75
C LYS A 40 -4.46 22.43 -10.46
N PRO A 41 -4.57 21.12 -10.18
CA PRO A 41 -5.22 20.64 -8.96
C PRO A 41 -4.63 21.30 -7.71
N LYS A 42 -5.50 21.65 -6.76
CA LYS A 42 -5.11 22.24 -5.48
C LYS A 42 -4.86 21.19 -4.41
N ALA A 43 -5.47 20.02 -4.53
CA ALA A 43 -5.35 18.90 -3.62
C ALA A 43 -5.30 17.57 -4.39
N ALA A 44 -4.86 16.50 -3.73
CA ALA A 44 -4.84 15.14 -4.28
C ALA A 44 -5.37 14.11 -3.28
N VAL A 45 -6.12 13.13 -3.78
CA VAL A 45 -6.64 12.01 -3.01
C VAL A 45 -6.30 10.69 -3.69
N ALA A 46 -5.64 9.79 -2.97
CA ALA A 46 -5.43 8.42 -3.42
C ALA A 46 -6.58 7.51 -2.98
N LEU A 47 -7.04 6.64 -3.87
CA LEU A 47 -8.02 5.60 -3.54
C LEU A 47 -7.31 4.26 -3.34
N VAL A 48 -7.53 3.63 -2.19
CA VAL A 48 -6.79 2.45 -1.77
C VAL A 48 -7.72 1.36 -1.27
N VAL A 49 -7.45 0.12 -1.65
CA VAL A 49 -8.00 -1.06 -0.98
C VAL A 49 -6.86 -1.84 -0.37
N ASP A 50 -7.01 -2.26 0.87
CA ASP A 50 -5.99 -3.01 1.60
C ASP A 50 -6.24 -4.51 1.56
N ASP A 51 -5.13 -5.24 1.59
CA ASP A 51 -5.01 -6.69 1.72
C ASP A 51 -5.39 -7.52 0.47
N TYR A 52 -4.58 -8.55 0.22
CA TYR A 52 -4.83 -9.55 -0.83
C TYR A 52 -6.21 -10.23 -0.71
N PRO A 53 -6.73 -10.60 0.48
CA PRO A 53 -8.08 -11.14 0.62
C PRO A 53 -9.21 -10.23 0.10
N HIS A 54 -8.96 -8.94 -0.11
CA HIS A 54 -9.92 -7.97 -0.62
C HIS A 54 -9.59 -7.49 -2.05
N MET A 55 -8.77 -8.27 -2.77
CA MET A 55 -8.45 -8.02 -4.17
C MET A 55 -9.71 -7.90 -5.03
N ASP A 56 -10.78 -8.62 -4.73
CA ASP A 56 -12.06 -8.55 -5.45
C ASP A 56 -12.71 -7.16 -5.35
N VAL A 57 -12.67 -6.53 -4.18
CA VAL A 57 -13.14 -5.16 -3.95
C VAL A 57 -12.30 -4.18 -4.77
N TRP A 58 -10.97 -4.34 -4.74
CA TRP A 58 -10.07 -3.53 -5.56
C TRP A 58 -10.33 -3.71 -7.06
N LEU A 59 -10.55 -4.93 -7.53
CA LEU A 59 -10.91 -5.20 -8.93
C LEU A 59 -12.24 -4.55 -9.32
N GLY A 60 -13.18 -4.45 -8.39
CA GLY A 60 -14.41 -3.66 -8.55
C GLY A 60 -14.11 -2.16 -8.68
N LEU A 61 -13.31 -1.61 -7.77
CA LEU A 61 -12.88 -0.21 -7.78
C LEU A 61 -12.13 0.15 -9.06
N THR A 62 -11.15 -0.66 -9.49
CA THR A 62 -10.37 -0.39 -10.72
C THR A 62 -11.25 -0.33 -11.96
N LYS A 63 -12.23 -1.24 -12.10
CA LYS A 63 -13.23 -1.19 -13.19
C LYS A 63 -14.05 0.10 -13.16
N ALA A 64 -14.43 0.59 -11.97
CA ALA A 64 -15.17 1.85 -11.84
C ALA A 64 -14.27 3.06 -12.16
N CYS A 65 -13.02 3.07 -11.71
CA CYS A 65 -12.04 4.09 -12.03
C CYS A 65 -11.75 4.19 -13.54
N ASP A 66 -11.67 3.04 -14.24
CA ASP A 66 -11.43 2.97 -15.69
C ASP A 66 -12.49 3.77 -16.49
N VAL A 67 -13.75 3.82 -16.02
CA VAL A 67 -14.84 4.60 -16.66
C VAL A 67 -14.52 6.10 -16.69
N TYR A 68 -13.78 6.58 -15.70
CA TYR A 68 -13.42 7.99 -15.54
C TYR A 68 -11.97 8.30 -15.91
N GLY A 69 -11.21 7.32 -16.41
CA GLY A 69 -9.77 7.47 -16.66
C GLY A 69 -8.92 7.60 -15.40
N LEU A 70 -9.47 7.24 -14.24
CA LEU A 70 -8.79 7.32 -12.94
C LEU A 70 -8.02 6.03 -12.63
N LYS A 71 -7.17 6.08 -11.59
CA LYS A 71 -6.39 4.95 -11.10
C LYS A 71 -6.57 4.78 -9.59
N ALA A 72 -6.22 3.60 -9.09
CA ALA A 72 -6.39 3.20 -7.69
C ALA A 72 -5.25 2.28 -7.28
N THR A 73 -5.06 2.11 -5.98
CA THR A 73 -3.94 1.36 -5.38
C THR A 73 -4.45 0.15 -4.62
N LEU A 74 -3.79 -1.00 -4.77
CA LEU A 74 -3.95 -2.14 -3.88
C LEU A 74 -2.77 -2.16 -2.91
N ALA A 75 -3.04 -2.21 -1.60
CA ALA A 75 -2.05 -2.53 -0.60
C ALA A 75 -1.92 -4.05 -0.52
N LEU A 76 -0.87 -4.62 -1.10
CA LEU A 76 -0.75 -6.06 -1.26
C LEU A 76 0.20 -6.69 -0.25
N ASN A 77 -0.33 -7.61 0.58
CA ASN A 77 0.47 -8.57 1.32
C ASN A 77 0.76 -9.80 0.46
N THR A 78 2.04 -10.09 0.22
CA THR A 78 2.46 -10.89 -0.95
C THR A 78 2.54 -12.40 -0.70
N ALA A 79 2.71 -12.84 0.55
CA ALA A 79 3.05 -14.23 0.88
C ALA A 79 2.06 -15.28 0.37
N ARG A 80 0.79 -14.89 0.18
CA ARG A 80 -0.31 -15.80 -0.18
C ARG A 80 -0.86 -15.57 -1.57
N VAL A 81 -0.28 -14.66 -2.36
CA VAL A 81 -0.76 -14.32 -3.69
C VAL A 81 -0.49 -15.50 -4.62
N SER A 82 -1.54 -16.02 -5.25
CA SER A 82 -1.41 -17.13 -6.18
C SER A 82 -0.74 -16.70 -7.51
N PRO A 83 -0.07 -17.62 -8.23
CA PRO A 83 0.45 -17.34 -9.57
C PRO A 83 -0.61 -16.82 -10.56
N GLU A 84 -1.86 -17.26 -10.42
CA GLU A 84 -3.00 -16.81 -11.22
C GLU A 84 -3.37 -15.37 -10.90
N ASP A 85 -3.42 -15.01 -9.62
CA ASP A 85 -3.78 -13.65 -9.20
C ASP A 85 -2.69 -12.65 -9.56
N TRP A 86 -1.41 -13.04 -9.52
CA TRP A 86 -0.32 -12.20 -10.02
C TRP A 86 -0.53 -11.76 -11.47
N LYS A 87 -1.06 -12.65 -12.33
CA LYS A 87 -1.39 -12.30 -13.73
C LYS A 87 -2.51 -11.26 -13.79
N ILE A 88 -3.54 -11.43 -12.96
CA ILE A 88 -4.66 -10.47 -12.88
C ILE A 88 -4.17 -9.09 -12.39
N LEU A 89 -3.30 -9.06 -11.38
CA LEU A 89 -2.69 -7.84 -10.87
C LEU A 89 -1.83 -7.16 -11.95
N ALA A 90 -1.01 -7.93 -12.67
CA ALA A 90 -0.19 -7.42 -13.77
C ALA A 90 -1.03 -6.77 -14.90
N GLU A 91 -2.17 -7.37 -15.26
CA GLU A 91 -3.10 -6.78 -16.24
C GLU A 91 -3.66 -5.42 -15.77
N ARG A 92 -3.90 -5.26 -14.47
CA ARG A 92 -4.36 -3.99 -13.89
C ARG A 92 -3.25 -2.96 -13.82
N VAL A 93 -2.03 -3.37 -13.47
CA VAL A 93 -0.85 -2.51 -13.52
C VAL A 93 -0.58 -2.01 -14.94
N ALA A 94 -0.74 -2.86 -15.96
CA ALA A 94 -0.61 -2.45 -17.36
C ALA A 94 -1.63 -1.37 -17.78
N LYS A 95 -2.74 -1.21 -17.03
CA LYS A 95 -3.73 -0.13 -17.19
C LYS A 95 -3.45 1.10 -16.34
N GLY A 96 -2.33 1.12 -15.62
CA GLY A 96 -1.87 2.22 -14.77
C GLY A 96 -2.37 2.17 -13.32
N HIS A 97 -3.03 1.09 -12.88
CA HIS A 97 -3.32 0.93 -11.45
C HIS A 97 -2.04 0.57 -10.68
N GLU A 98 -2.04 0.81 -9.38
CA GLU A 98 -0.86 0.65 -8.54
C GLU A 98 -0.97 -0.54 -7.60
N ILE A 99 0.14 -1.23 -7.36
CA ILE A 99 0.34 -2.21 -6.29
C ILE A 99 1.39 -1.65 -5.32
N ALA A 100 0.94 -1.22 -4.15
CA ALA A 100 1.81 -0.82 -3.05
C ALA A 100 2.11 -2.03 -2.16
N SER A 101 3.30 -2.06 -1.56
CA SER A 101 3.67 -3.09 -0.58
C SER A 101 2.85 -2.91 0.68
N HIS A 102 2.15 -3.97 1.10
CA HIS A 102 1.54 -4.07 2.43
C HIS A 102 2.22 -5.14 3.28
N THR A 103 3.55 -5.19 3.14
CA THR A 103 4.48 -6.19 3.65
C THR A 103 4.28 -7.57 3.03
N ARG A 104 5.06 -8.57 3.46
CA ARG A 104 4.98 -9.91 2.87
C ARG A 104 3.91 -10.71 3.59
N ASP A 105 4.04 -10.82 4.91
CA ASP A 105 3.22 -11.72 5.74
C ASP A 105 2.13 -10.98 6.54
N HIS A 106 1.98 -9.67 6.31
CA HIS A 106 1.01 -8.79 7.00
C HIS A 106 1.19 -8.76 8.52
N VAL A 107 2.44 -8.72 8.99
CA VAL A 107 2.76 -8.60 10.42
C VAL A 107 2.94 -7.12 10.81
N PRO A 108 2.66 -6.73 12.07
CA PRO A 108 2.97 -5.38 12.54
C PRO A 108 4.48 -5.12 12.49
N LEU A 109 4.87 -3.97 11.91
CA LEU A 109 6.27 -3.59 11.73
C LEU A 109 6.92 -2.97 12.96
N VAL A 110 6.14 -2.72 14.01
CA VAL A 110 6.62 -2.32 15.32
C VAL A 110 6.40 -3.50 16.26
N ALA A 111 7.32 -4.46 16.20
CA ALA A 111 7.33 -5.65 17.05
C ALA A 111 8.60 -5.66 17.90
N ASP A 112 8.45 -5.72 19.22
CA ASP A 112 9.56 -5.86 20.18
C ASP A 112 9.37 -7.13 21.01
N ASP A 113 8.40 -7.19 21.93
CA ASP A 113 8.07 -8.39 22.69
C ASP A 113 7.18 -9.31 21.86
N ALA A 114 7.75 -10.41 21.35
CA ALA A 114 7.06 -11.20 20.33
C ALA A 114 6.37 -12.45 20.91
N VAL A 115 7.09 -13.15 21.79
CA VAL A 115 6.61 -14.35 22.47
C VAL A 115 6.82 -14.17 23.96
N THR A 116 5.88 -14.64 24.78
CA THR A 116 6.11 -14.78 26.21
C THR A 116 6.14 -16.24 26.60
N VAL A 117 7.05 -16.60 27.51
CA VAL A 117 7.32 -17.98 27.91
C VAL A 117 7.33 -18.11 29.43
N ARG A 118 6.97 -19.29 29.94
CA ARG A 118 7.12 -19.65 31.35
C ARG A 118 7.41 -21.13 31.53
N TYR A 119 8.02 -21.45 32.66
CA TYR A 119 8.16 -22.81 33.14
C TYR A 119 7.52 -22.99 34.52
N TRP A 120 6.71 -24.04 34.70
CA TRP A 120 6.16 -24.46 35.99
C TRP A 120 6.26 -25.99 36.13
N ARG A 121 7.08 -26.43 37.08
CA ARG A 121 7.01 -27.79 37.64
C ARG A 121 7.38 -27.75 39.11
N ASN A 122 6.66 -28.53 39.91
CA ASN A 122 6.98 -28.71 41.32
C ASN A 122 8.37 -29.33 41.47
N GLY A 123 9.18 -28.79 42.38
CA GLY A 123 10.52 -29.29 42.70
C GLY A 123 11.67 -28.69 41.89
N ALA A 124 11.38 -27.96 40.80
CA ALA A 124 12.39 -27.18 40.11
C ALA A 124 12.82 -25.97 40.97
N LYS A 125 14.05 -25.51 40.78
CA LYS A 125 14.74 -24.41 41.46
C LYS A 125 15.04 -23.24 40.52
N ALA A 126 15.23 -23.48 39.23
CA ALA A 126 15.49 -22.47 38.22
C ALA A 126 15.08 -22.95 36.82
N ALA A 127 14.78 -22.03 35.92
CA ALA A 127 14.60 -22.30 34.51
C ALA A 127 14.93 -21.06 33.69
N TRP A 128 15.56 -21.24 32.53
CA TRP A 128 15.88 -20.14 31.63
C TRP A 128 15.79 -20.55 30.17
N ALA A 129 15.60 -19.56 29.31
CA ALA A 129 15.70 -19.68 27.87
C ALA A 129 16.99 -19.02 27.36
N SER A 130 17.53 -19.54 26.26
CA SER A 130 18.67 -18.97 25.53
C SER A 130 18.36 -18.96 24.04
N VAL A 131 18.58 -17.83 23.39
CA VAL A 131 18.52 -17.67 21.93
C VAL A 131 19.95 -17.43 21.45
N ALA A 132 20.54 -18.44 20.81
CA ALA A 132 21.90 -18.35 20.31
C ALA A 132 22.12 -19.31 19.15
N GLN A 133 22.96 -18.90 18.19
CA GLN A 133 23.41 -19.74 17.07
C GLN A 133 22.27 -20.33 16.23
N GLY A 134 21.15 -19.60 16.08
CA GLY A 134 19.98 -20.07 15.33
C GLY A 134 19.12 -21.07 16.08
N HIS A 135 19.28 -21.19 17.41
CA HIS A 135 18.48 -22.08 18.25
C HIS A 135 17.84 -21.34 19.41
N LEU A 136 16.63 -21.75 19.80
CA LEU A 136 15.99 -21.40 21.07
C LEU A 136 16.04 -22.62 22.00
N ARG A 137 16.78 -22.51 23.09
CA ARG A 137 17.04 -23.58 24.04
C ARG A 137 16.47 -23.26 25.42
N PHE A 138 15.91 -24.27 26.08
CA PHE A 138 15.35 -24.14 27.42
C PHE A 138 16.07 -25.07 28.41
N PHE A 139 16.37 -24.56 29.59
CA PHE A 139 17.13 -25.26 30.63
C PHE A 139 16.38 -25.21 31.97
N VAL A 140 16.56 -26.22 32.81
CA VAL A 140 15.95 -26.34 34.14
C VAL A 140 16.99 -26.82 35.15
N ASP A 141 17.15 -26.11 36.27
CA ASP A 141 17.99 -26.46 37.43
C ASP A 141 19.53 -26.56 37.22
N ASN A 142 20.02 -26.36 35.99
CA ASN A 142 21.42 -26.54 35.53
C ASN A 142 21.76 -27.93 34.97
N PRO A 143 21.09 -28.35 33.87
CA PRO A 143 21.41 -29.60 33.20
C PRO A 143 22.55 -29.41 32.18
N ALA A 144 23.31 -30.47 31.91
CA ALA A 144 24.36 -30.45 30.88
C ALA A 144 23.81 -30.30 29.45
N ALA A 145 22.51 -30.53 29.24
CA ALA A 145 21.82 -30.43 27.96
C ALA A 145 20.48 -29.71 28.12
N PRO A 146 20.00 -28.99 27.10
CA PRO A 146 18.69 -28.34 27.14
C PRO A 146 17.55 -29.38 27.24
N VAL A 147 16.47 -29.01 27.93
CA VAL A 147 15.22 -29.79 28.01
C VAL A 147 14.41 -29.68 26.72
N LEU A 148 14.56 -28.55 26.01
CA LEU A 148 13.98 -28.30 24.70
C LEU A 148 14.99 -27.51 23.87
N ASP A 149 15.22 -27.95 22.63
CA ASP A 149 16.08 -27.28 21.66
C ASP A 149 15.30 -27.14 20.35
N LEU A 150 15.04 -25.89 19.94
CA LEU A 150 14.28 -25.55 18.75
C LEU A 150 15.20 -24.93 17.71
N ASP A 151 15.23 -25.52 16.52
CA ASP A 151 15.93 -24.96 15.35
C ASP A 151 15.10 -23.83 14.72
N LEU A 152 15.65 -22.63 14.74
CA LEU A 152 15.01 -21.41 14.24
C LEU A 152 15.29 -21.17 12.74
N SER A 153 15.92 -22.12 12.05
CA SER A 153 16.16 -22.01 10.62
C SER A 153 14.85 -21.97 9.83
N GLN A 154 14.88 -21.28 8.68
CA GLN A 154 13.69 -21.12 7.82
C GLN A 154 13.17 -22.47 7.29
N ASP A 155 14.06 -23.44 7.07
CA ASP A 155 13.72 -24.77 6.58
C ASP A 155 13.55 -25.79 7.73
N GLY A 156 13.66 -25.32 8.97
CA GLY A 156 13.55 -26.11 10.18
C GLY A 156 12.10 -26.38 10.61
N PRO A 157 11.91 -27.15 11.71
CA PRO A 157 10.59 -27.49 12.23
C PRO A 157 9.86 -26.32 12.90
N THR A 158 10.57 -25.24 13.23
CA THR A 158 10.01 -24.04 13.85
C THR A 158 10.36 -22.79 13.06
N PRO A 159 9.86 -22.62 11.82
CA PRO A 159 10.29 -21.52 10.94
C PRO A 159 9.70 -20.16 11.32
N ASP A 160 8.59 -20.15 12.05
CA ASP A 160 7.86 -18.96 12.48
C ASP A 160 7.52 -19.01 13.98
N LEU A 161 7.10 -17.86 14.52
CA LEU A 161 6.79 -17.76 15.95
C LEU A 161 5.58 -18.61 16.37
N ARG A 162 4.65 -18.90 15.45
CA ARG A 162 3.55 -19.82 15.75
C ARG A 162 4.06 -21.22 16.01
N ALA A 163 4.94 -21.73 15.17
CA ALA A 163 5.56 -23.04 15.32
C ALA A 163 6.40 -23.12 16.60
N VAL A 164 7.13 -22.04 16.96
CA VAL A 164 7.81 -21.94 18.25
C VAL A 164 6.84 -22.09 19.42
N VAL A 165 5.76 -21.29 19.43
CA VAL A 165 4.74 -21.34 20.50
C VAL A 165 4.11 -22.72 20.61
N ASP A 166 3.75 -23.34 19.49
CA ASP A 166 3.15 -24.68 19.47
C ASP A 166 4.13 -25.76 19.96
N ALA A 167 5.42 -25.66 19.61
CA ALA A 167 6.47 -26.58 20.09
C ALA A 167 6.71 -26.45 21.61
N VAL A 168 6.79 -25.22 22.12
CA VAL A 168 6.95 -24.97 23.57
C VAL A 168 5.74 -25.50 24.34
N ASN A 169 4.52 -25.24 23.87
CA ASN A 169 3.30 -25.69 24.54
C ASN A 169 3.09 -27.22 24.53
N ARG A 170 3.77 -27.95 23.63
CA ARG A 170 3.79 -29.43 23.64
C ARG A 170 4.78 -29.99 24.67
N THR A 171 5.67 -29.17 25.21
CA THR A 171 6.71 -29.62 26.14
C THR A 171 6.21 -29.55 27.59
N PRO A 172 6.17 -30.67 28.33
CA PRO A 172 5.59 -30.70 29.67
C PRO A 172 6.25 -29.69 30.64
N GLY A 173 5.42 -28.84 31.25
CA GLY A 173 5.87 -27.82 32.21
C GLY A 173 6.23 -26.47 31.58
N PHE A 174 6.15 -26.34 30.26
CA PHE A 174 6.33 -25.06 29.56
C PHE A 174 5.01 -24.53 29.02
N ALA A 175 4.94 -23.20 28.89
CA ALA A 175 3.89 -22.53 28.14
C ALA A 175 4.47 -21.32 27.44
N ALA A 176 3.95 -21.07 26.25
CA ALA A 176 4.27 -19.91 25.44
C ALA A 176 3.00 -19.29 24.84
N GLN A 177 3.04 -17.99 24.61
CA GLN A 177 1.98 -17.24 23.94
C GLN A 177 2.61 -16.18 23.03
N LEU A 178 1.99 -15.92 21.87
CA LEU A 178 2.30 -14.71 21.11
C LEU A 178 1.77 -13.50 21.89
N VAL A 179 2.57 -12.43 21.99
CA VAL A 179 2.11 -11.17 22.57
C VAL A 179 0.99 -10.56 21.72
N ASN A 180 1.13 -10.69 20.40
CA ASN A 180 0.12 -10.30 19.43
C ASN A 180 -0.16 -11.48 18.49
N PRO A 181 -1.42 -11.90 18.29
CA PRO A 181 -1.74 -13.01 17.37
C PRO A 181 -1.21 -12.78 15.94
N TYR A 182 -1.06 -11.53 15.50
CA TYR A 182 -0.50 -11.19 14.19
C TYR A 182 1.01 -11.42 14.08
N TYR A 183 1.71 -11.74 15.16
CA TYR A 183 3.13 -12.14 15.14
C TYR A 183 3.35 -13.60 14.71
N ALA A 184 2.27 -14.35 14.48
CA ALA A 184 2.35 -15.76 14.12
C ALA A 184 3.29 -16.06 12.95
N ALA A 185 3.29 -15.20 11.92
CA ALA A 185 4.08 -15.38 10.70
C ALA A 185 5.48 -14.74 10.75
N ILE A 186 5.84 -14.04 11.84
CA ILE A 186 7.21 -13.53 12.00
C ILE A 186 8.16 -14.73 12.02
N ARG A 187 9.26 -14.65 11.27
CA ARG A 187 10.27 -15.71 11.24
C ARG A 187 10.90 -15.87 12.62
N SER A 188 11.00 -17.11 13.06
CA SER A 188 11.60 -17.45 14.35
C SER A 188 13.09 -17.11 14.42
N SER A 189 13.79 -17.11 13.28
CA SER A 189 15.18 -16.66 13.16
C SER A 189 15.40 -15.19 13.52
N PHE A 190 14.34 -14.39 13.63
CA PHE A 190 14.42 -13.00 14.07
C PHE A 190 14.33 -12.83 15.59
N LEU A 191 14.19 -13.92 16.37
CA LEU A 191 14.34 -13.83 17.82
C LEU A 191 15.71 -13.24 18.18
N ALA A 192 15.70 -12.21 19.01
CA ALA A 192 16.89 -11.49 19.42
C ALA A 192 17.79 -12.40 20.28
N PRO A 193 19.12 -12.38 20.08
CA PRO A 193 20.04 -13.14 20.91
C PRO A 193 19.89 -12.80 22.40
N ALA A 194 19.81 -13.83 23.21
CA ALA A 194 19.71 -13.71 24.66
C ALA A 194 20.33 -14.94 25.31
N GLU A 195 21.36 -14.76 26.13
CA GLU A 195 22.07 -15.90 26.73
C GLU A 195 21.29 -16.52 27.90
N HIS A 196 20.50 -15.70 28.62
CA HIS A 196 19.83 -16.14 29.85
C HIS A 196 18.58 -15.29 30.13
N THR A 197 17.44 -15.71 29.61
CA THR A 197 16.12 -15.17 30.00
C THR A 197 15.55 -16.02 31.12
N ASP A 198 15.38 -15.47 32.33
CA ASP A 198 14.73 -16.19 33.43
C ASP A 198 13.24 -16.39 33.14
N ILE A 199 12.79 -17.66 33.14
CA ILE A 199 11.42 -18.07 32.85
C ILE A 199 10.77 -18.82 34.04
N PHE A 200 11.42 -18.80 35.20
CA PHE A 200 11.08 -19.64 36.33
C PHE A 200 9.86 -19.13 37.12
N PHE A 201 9.09 -20.07 37.68
CA PHE A 201 7.88 -19.80 38.46
C PHE A 201 8.16 -18.91 39.68
N LYS A 202 7.92 -17.60 39.48
CA LYS A 202 7.80 -16.47 40.43
C LYS A 202 7.80 -15.14 39.65
N ALA A 203 8.41 -15.13 38.46
CA ALA A 203 8.51 -13.97 37.58
C ALA A 203 7.40 -13.84 36.51
N GLY A 204 6.37 -14.70 36.53
CA GLY A 204 5.29 -14.68 35.55
C GLY A 204 5.73 -15.20 34.17
N PHE A 205 5.18 -14.64 33.11
CA PHE A 205 5.63 -14.90 31.74
C PHE A 205 6.77 -13.94 31.40
N ALA A 206 7.90 -14.48 30.93
CA ALA A 206 9.04 -13.69 30.49
C ALA A 206 8.99 -13.45 28.97
N PRO A 207 9.32 -12.24 28.49
CA PRO A 207 9.32 -11.95 27.06
C PRO A 207 10.57 -12.50 26.37
N LEU A 208 10.36 -12.99 25.15
CA LEU A 208 11.38 -13.19 24.12
C LEU A 208 11.15 -12.11 23.06
N PHE A 209 12.21 -11.36 22.77
CA PHE A 209 12.16 -10.24 21.85
C PHE A 209 12.55 -10.68 20.44
N VAL A 210 12.09 -9.93 19.43
CA VAL A 210 12.62 -10.01 18.06
C VAL A 210 13.51 -8.81 17.76
N ASP A 211 14.37 -8.90 16.75
CA ASP A 211 15.02 -7.73 16.17
C ASP A 211 14.03 -6.99 15.24
N PRO A 212 13.50 -5.81 15.63
CA PRO A 212 12.54 -5.08 14.81
C PRO A 212 13.11 -4.65 13.46
N ARG A 213 14.43 -4.41 13.36
CA ARG A 213 15.03 -3.97 12.09
C ARG A 213 15.09 -5.14 11.10
N GLU A 214 15.40 -6.35 11.56
CA GLU A 214 15.38 -7.55 10.73
C GLU A 214 13.97 -7.89 10.26
N VAL A 215 12.98 -7.85 11.15
CA VAL A 215 11.56 -8.05 10.80
C VAL A 215 11.14 -7.08 9.70
N VAL A 216 11.38 -5.78 9.88
CA VAL A 216 10.98 -4.77 8.89
C VAL A 216 11.71 -4.94 7.57
N ARG A 217 13.02 -5.20 7.60
CA ARG A 217 13.84 -5.37 6.38
C ARG A 217 13.36 -6.56 5.57
N TYR A 218 13.05 -7.66 6.23
CA TYR A 218 12.50 -8.84 5.60
C TYR A 218 11.10 -8.57 5.03
N GLU A 219 10.19 -8.06 5.84
CA GLU A 219 8.79 -7.84 5.48
C GLU A 219 8.64 -6.90 4.28
N LEU A 220 9.38 -5.79 4.27
CA LEU A 220 9.35 -4.83 3.18
C LEU A 220 10.19 -5.30 1.98
N GLY A 221 11.40 -5.81 2.24
CA GLY A 221 12.32 -6.22 1.18
C GLY A 221 11.78 -7.38 0.34
N GLU A 222 11.20 -8.38 0.98
CA GLU A 222 10.63 -9.53 0.28
C GLU A 222 9.29 -9.20 -0.38
N SER A 223 8.43 -8.35 0.23
CA SER A 223 7.21 -7.89 -0.43
C SER A 223 7.50 -7.14 -1.73
N LYS A 224 8.46 -6.21 -1.70
CA LYS A 224 8.95 -5.51 -2.90
C LYS A 224 9.48 -6.51 -3.94
N ARG A 225 10.31 -7.48 -3.51
CA ARG A 225 10.87 -8.50 -4.41
C ARG A 225 9.78 -9.37 -5.03
N ASP A 226 8.80 -9.81 -4.25
CA ASP A 226 7.68 -10.63 -4.72
C ASP A 226 6.89 -9.89 -5.80
N ILE A 227 6.56 -8.61 -5.56
CA ILE A 227 5.83 -7.76 -6.52
C ILE A 227 6.64 -7.59 -7.83
N GLU A 228 7.90 -7.21 -7.72
CA GLU A 228 8.74 -6.91 -8.89
C GLU A 228 9.12 -8.16 -9.69
N ALA A 229 9.25 -9.31 -9.03
CA ALA A 229 9.50 -10.59 -9.70
C ALA A 229 8.27 -11.10 -10.46
N ASN A 230 7.07 -10.85 -9.95
CA ASN A 230 5.82 -11.36 -10.54
C ASN A 230 5.14 -10.38 -11.52
N ILE A 231 5.52 -9.10 -11.53
CA ILE A 231 5.01 -8.09 -12.46
C ILE A 231 6.18 -7.45 -13.23
N PRO A 232 6.61 -8.06 -14.36
CA PRO A 232 7.76 -7.59 -15.11
C PRO A 232 7.66 -6.12 -15.55
N GLY A 233 8.71 -5.35 -15.30
CA GLY A 233 8.78 -3.93 -15.65
C GLY A 233 8.06 -3.00 -14.67
N TYR A 234 7.39 -3.55 -13.65
CA TYR A 234 6.85 -2.76 -12.54
C TYR A 234 7.91 -2.55 -11.46
N THR A 235 7.86 -1.39 -10.79
CA THR A 235 8.69 -1.07 -9.62
C THR A 235 7.76 -0.74 -8.48
N CYS A 236 7.86 -1.48 -7.37
CA CYS A 236 7.06 -1.20 -6.18
C CYS A 236 7.70 -0.02 -5.43
N ARG A 237 7.05 1.14 -5.47
CA ARG A 237 7.61 2.40 -4.94
C ARG A 237 7.07 2.76 -3.58
N ASP A 238 5.93 2.21 -3.20
CA ASP A 238 5.15 2.74 -2.08
C ASP A 238 4.85 1.65 -1.05
N VAL A 239 4.81 2.05 0.22
CA VAL A 239 4.53 1.15 1.34
C VAL A 239 3.32 1.60 2.14
N ILE A 240 2.45 0.68 2.44
CA ILE A 240 1.34 0.88 3.37
C ILE A 240 1.64 0.03 4.60
N TYR A 241 1.70 0.64 5.78
CA TYR A 241 2.10 -0.08 6.99
C TYR A 241 0.92 -0.86 7.58
N PRO A 242 1.00 -2.20 7.74
CA PRO A 242 -0.04 -3.01 8.37
C PRO A 242 -0.41 -2.47 9.74
N PHE A 243 -1.70 -2.55 10.06
CA PHE A 243 -2.28 -2.04 11.32
C PHE A 243 -1.98 -0.56 11.58
N LEU A 244 -1.62 0.20 10.53
CA LEU A 244 -1.19 1.60 10.61
C LEU A 244 0.08 1.77 11.48
N SER A 245 0.77 0.67 11.79
CA SER A 245 1.86 0.61 12.76
C SER A 245 3.21 0.91 12.12
N ASN A 246 3.79 2.04 12.49
CA ASN A 246 5.07 2.50 11.96
C ASN A 246 5.79 3.40 12.98
N ASN A 247 7.11 3.44 12.90
CA ASN A 247 7.94 4.33 13.72
C ASN A 247 9.14 4.85 12.90
N ARG A 248 10.08 5.56 13.55
CA ARG A 248 11.26 6.08 12.85
C ARG A 248 12.09 4.95 12.21
N THR A 249 12.25 3.82 12.88
CA THR A 249 12.98 2.66 12.37
C THR A 249 12.32 2.12 11.12
N THR A 250 10.99 1.89 11.14
CA THR A 250 10.29 1.34 9.98
C THR A 250 10.40 2.24 8.75
N ARG A 251 10.21 3.55 8.94
CA ARG A 251 10.33 4.55 7.86
C ARG A 251 11.76 4.75 7.37
N THR A 252 12.76 4.48 8.20
CA THR A 252 14.18 4.51 7.79
C THR A 252 14.48 3.31 6.89
N VAL A 253 14.06 2.12 7.30
CA VAL A 253 14.23 0.90 6.50
C VAL A 253 13.48 0.99 5.17
N ALA A 254 12.26 1.53 5.15
CA ALA A 254 11.53 1.76 3.90
C ALA A 254 12.34 2.63 2.91
N ARG A 255 12.94 3.74 3.38
CA ARG A 255 13.82 4.57 2.55
C ARG A 255 15.07 3.82 2.08
N GLU A 256 15.71 3.05 2.96
CA GLU A 256 16.90 2.24 2.62
C GLU A 256 16.60 1.18 1.54
N LEU A 257 15.37 0.66 1.51
CA LEU A 257 14.89 -0.31 0.52
C LEU A 257 14.38 0.35 -0.78
N GLY A 258 14.47 1.68 -0.89
CA GLY A 258 14.12 2.42 -2.09
C GLY A 258 12.62 2.67 -2.28
N TYR A 259 11.82 2.57 -1.21
CA TYR A 259 10.47 3.13 -1.24
C TYR A 259 10.54 4.67 -1.30
N GLU A 260 9.53 5.31 -1.86
CA GLU A 260 9.44 6.75 -2.11
C GLU A 260 8.40 7.43 -1.20
N CYS A 261 7.32 6.73 -0.84
CA CYS A 261 6.33 7.21 0.11
C CYS A 261 5.67 6.08 0.90
N GLY A 262 4.85 6.44 1.89
CA GLY A 262 4.03 5.47 2.60
C GLY A 262 2.93 6.04 3.49
N ARG A 263 1.92 5.20 3.75
CA ARG A 263 0.65 5.56 4.37
C ARG A 263 0.51 5.02 5.80
N THR A 264 0.12 5.90 6.73
CA THR A 264 0.08 5.60 8.18
C THR A 264 -1.27 5.82 8.86
N GLY A 265 -2.34 6.12 8.10
CA GLY A 265 -3.69 6.33 8.63
C GLY A 265 -3.91 7.70 9.27
N GLU A 266 -4.85 7.82 10.20
CA GLU A 266 -5.30 9.11 10.75
C GLU A 266 -4.19 9.92 11.46
N GLN A 267 -3.12 9.27 11.91
CA GLN A 267 -1.94 9.91 12.52
C GLN A 267 -0.93 10.47 11.49
N GLY A 268 -1.28 10.40 10.19
CA GLY A 268 -0.48 10.92 9.09
C GLY A 268 -0.63 12.42 8.84
N ASN A 269 0.12 12.91 7.86
CA ASN A 269 0.06 14.25 7.31
C ASN A 269 -0.98 14.31 6.20
N LEU A 270 -1.92 15.25 6.33
CA LEU A 270 -2.92 15.56 5.30
C LEU A 270 -2.64 16.90 4.62
N VAL A 271 -2.24 17.90 5.39
CA VAL A 271 -2.19 19.31 4.97
C VAL A 271 -0.79 19.69 4.48
N LEU A 272 -0.69 20.29 3.29
CA LEU A 272 0.56 20.87 2.78
C LEU A 272 0.66 22.38 3.11
N ALA A 273 -0.48 23.07 3.22
CA ALA A 273 -0.50 24.50 3.53
C ALA A 273 -0.07 24.83 4.97
N GLY A 274 0.27 26.10 5.21
CA GLY A 274 0.59 26.60 6.56
C GLY A 274 2.05 26.39 7.01
N GLY A 275 2.94 26.02 6.08
CA GLY A 275 4.39 25.96 6.33
C GLY A 275 4.85 24.80 7.21
N LYS A 276 3.97 23.84 7.52
CA LYS A 276 4.32 22.65 8.29
C LYS A 276 5.01 21.62 7.39
N PRO A 277 6.06 20.94 7.87
CA PRO A 277 6.67 19.81 7.18
C PRO A 277 5.67 18.67 6.92
N TYR A 278 5.65 18.16 5.69
CA TYR A 278 4.91 16.98 5.27
C TYR A 278 5.88 15.81 5.05
N ASP A 279 5.75 14.73 5.82
CA ASP A 279 6.54 13.50 5.65
C ASP A 279 5.76 12.55 4.72
N VAL A 280 6.26 12.35 3.51
CA VAL A 280 5.64 11.44 2.52
C VAL A 280 5.62 9.98 2.97
N PHE A 281 6.34 9.60 4.03
CA PHE A 281 6.23 8.27 4.66
C PHE A 281 5.20 8.22 5.79
N ARG A 282 4.41 9.30 5.94
CA ARG A 282 3.33 9.42 6.91
C ARG A 282 2.07 9.96 6.24
N ILE A 283 1.71 9.50 5.06
CA ILE A 283 0.50 9.98 4.37
C ILE A 283 -0.74 9.63 5.20
N TRP A 284 -1.59 10.64 5.43
CA TRP A 284 -2.86 10.49 6.13
C TRP A 284 -3.85 9.64 5.33
N ALA A 285 -4.65 8.84 6.04
CA ALA A 285 -5.75 8.11 5.42
C ALA A 285 -6.90 7.86 6.40
N ASP A 286 -8.12 7.83 5.89
CA ASP A 286 -9.33 7.47 6.65
C ASP A 286 -10.33 6.71 5.76
N LYS A 287 -11.28 6.04 6.39
CA LYS A 287 -12.29 5.21 5.73
C LYS A 287 -13.44 6.06 5.18
N PRO A 288 -14.01 5.72 4.01
CA PRO A 288 -15.17 6.42 3.46
C PRO A 288 -16.31 6.59 4.47
N LYS A 289 -16.62 5.56 5.26
CA LYS A 289 -17.72 5.60 6.24
C LYS A 289 -17.46 6.56 7.40
N SER A 290 -16.19 6.74 7.81
CA SER A 290 -15.79 7.76 8.79
C SER A 290 -15.99 9.17 8.24
N LEU A 291 -15.62 9.37 6.96
CA LEU A 291 -15.62 10.69 6.33
C LEU A 291 -17.01 11.14 5.86
N PHE A 292 -17.79 10.21 5.31
CA PHE A 292 -19.03 10.52 4.56
C PHE A 292 -20.29 9.91 5.19
N GLY A 293 -20.14 9.16 6.28
CA GLY A 293 -21.24 8.46 6.94
C GLY A 293 -21.49 7.04 6.39
N PRO A 294 -22.43 6.30 6.98
CA PRO A 294 -22.52 4.85 6.81
C PRO A 294 -23.12 4.38 5.48
N SER A 295 -23.68 5.28 4.65
CA SER A 295 -24.44 4.90 3.46
C SER A 295 -24.29 5.92 2.34
N THR A 296 -23.97 5.45 1.14
CA THR A 296 -23.90 6.29 -0.08
C THR A 296 -25.27 6.68 -0.63
N SER A 297 -26.34 6.03 -0.16
CA SER A 297 -27.72 6.40 -0.50
C SER A 297 -28.31 7.47 0.42
N ALA A 298 -27.58 7.91 1.44
CA ALA A 298 -28.04 8.99 2.32
C ALA A 298 -28.24 10.29 1.52
N PRO A 299 -29.33 11.06 1.75
CA PRO A 299 -29.61 12.27 0.99
C PRO A 299 -28.49 13.33 1.04
N ASP A 300 -27.69 13.31 2.10
CA ASP A 300 -26.60 14.25 2.36
C ASP A 300 -25.20 13.72 1.96
N PHE A 301 -25.11 12.50 1.40
CA PHE A 301 -23.83 11.88 1.03
C PHE A 301 -22.98 12.77 0.11
N ALA A 302 -23.57 13.25 -1.00
CA ALA A 302 -22.86 14.11 -1.94
C ALA A 302 -22.41 15.42 -1.27
N ALA A 303 -23.25 16.01 -0.43
CA ALA A 303 -22.91 17.24 0.30
C ALA A 303 -21.72 17.04 1.26
N ARG A 304 -21.64 15.88 1.94
CA ARG A 304 -20.49 15.53 2.80
C ARG A 304 -19.21 15.34 1.99
N VAL A 305 -19.28 14.66 0.85
CA VAL A 305 -18.13 14.51 -0.06
C VAL A 305 -17.65 15.87 -0.55
N HIS A 306 -18.55 16.74 -1.03
CA HIS A 306 -18.17 18.09 -1.46
C HIS A 306 -17.55 18.94 -0.33
N ALA A 307 -18.13 18.90 0.88
CA ALA A 307 -17.57 19.61 2.03
C ALA A 307 -16.15 19.12 2.37
N PHE A 308 -15.89 17.82 2.22
CA PHE A 308 -14.55 17.25 2.36
C PHE A 308 -13.59 17.76 1.26
N LEU A 309 -14.01 17.73 -0.01
CA LEU A 309 -13.19 18.23 -1.13
C LEU A 309 -12.87 19.73 -0.98
N ASP A 310 -13.84 20.54 -0.56
CA ASP A 310 -13.63 21.97 -0.29
C ASP A 310 -12.60 22.20 0.82
N LYS A 311 -12.65 21.37 1.88
CA LYS A 311 -11.62 21.40 2.93
C LYS A 311 -10.24 21.06 2.36
N LEU A 312 -10.12 20.00 1.56
CA LEU A 312 -8.85 19.60 0.97
C LEU A 312 -8.24 20.71 0.10
N LYS A 313 -9.05 21.34 -0.76
CA LYS A 313 -8.61 22.46 -1.61
C LYS A 313 -8.09 23.64 -0.80
N LYS A 314 -8.80 24.01 0.28
CA LYS A 314 -8.39 25.11 1.17
C LYS A 314 -7.04 24.85 1.83
N GLU A 315 -6.73 23.59 2.12
CA GLU A 315 -5.55 23.15 2.86
C GLU A 315 -4.40 22.69 1.94
N HIS A 316 -4.59 22.76 0.62
CA HIS A 316 -3.71 22.12 -0.36
C HIS A 316 -3.37 20.68 0.02
N ALA A 317 -4.38 19.90 0.41
CA ALA A 317 -4.16 18.63 1.06
C ALA A 317 -3.76 17.50 0.11
N ALA A 318 -3.03 16.52 0.64
CA ALA A 318 -2.67 15.28 -0.02
C ALA A 318 -2.88 14.12 0.97
N GLY A 319 -3.82 13.21 0.68
CA GLY A 319 -4.17 12.11 1.57
C GLY A 319 -4.86 10.95 0.87
N CYS A 320 -5.23 9.91 1.60
CA CYS A 320 -5.89 8.73 1.04
C CYS A 320 -7.29 8.50 1.61
N ILE A 321 -8.14 7.87 0.81
CA ILE A 321 -9.35 7.21 1.26
C ILE A 321 -9.13 5.72 1.09
N TYR A 322 -9.38 4.92 2.12
CA TYR A 322 -9.11 3.47 2.06
C TYR A 322 -10.23 2.60 2.63
N SER A 323 -10.29 1.36 2.17
CA SER A 323 -11.15 0.31 2.73
C SER A 323 -10.44 -1.05 2.71
N HIS A 324 -11.00 -2.03 3.40
CA HIS A 324 -10.65 -3.44 3.26
C HIS A 324 -11.70 -4.15 2.38
N GLY A 325 -12.52 -5.01 2.98
CA GLY A 325 -13.56 -5.77 2.30
C GLY A 325 -14.87 -5.04 2.05
N ALA A 326 -15.80 -5.75 1.40
CA ALA A 326 -17.10 -5.22 0.99
C ALA A 326 -18.01 -4.87 2.18
N GLU A 327 -17.76 -5.44 3.35
CA GLU A 327 -18.39 -5.09 4.62
C GLU A 327 -18.04 -3.66 5.07
N GLU A 328 -16.82 -3.20 4.76
CA GLU A 328 -16.40 -1.83 5.01
C GLU A 328 -16.88 -0.88 3.92
N TYR A 329 -16.62 -1.21 2.65
CA TYR A 329 -17.06 -0.40 1.52
C TYR A 329 -17.11 -1.24 0.24
N SER A 330 -18.32 -1.54 -0.23
CA SER A 330 -18.55 -2.40 -1.38
C SER A 330 -18.14 -1.75 -2.71
N PRO A 331 -17.92 -2.53 -3.78
CA PRO A 331 -17.69 -1.99 -5.12
C PRO A 331 -18.76 -1.02 -5.62
N ALA A 332 -20.02 -1.23 -5.23
CA ALA A 332 -21.12 -0.33 -5.59
C ALA A 332 -21.02 1.02 -4.86
N GLU A 333 -20.61 1.00 -3.59
CA GLU A 333 -20.36 2.22 -2.80
C GLU A 333 -19.14 2.98 -3.34
N TRP A 334 -18.09 2.28 -3.77
CA TRP A 334 -16.95 2.88 -4.49
C TRP A 334 -17.38 3.57 -5.78
N ALA A 335 -18.21 2.92 -6.61
CA ALA A 335 -18.73 3.53 -7.82
C ALA A 335 -19.58 4.78 -7.54
N ALA A 336 -20.41 4.74 -6.48
CA ALA A 336 -21.20 5.90 -6.05
C ALA A 336 -20.32 7.08 -5.58
N LEU A 337 -19.25 6.79 -4.83
CA LEU A 337 -18.29 7.81 -4.40
C LEU A 337 -17.54 8.44 -5.57
N LEU A 338 -17.04 7.62 -6.51
CA LEU A 338 -16.33 8.08 -7.71
C LEU A 338 -17.18 9.06 -8.54
N LYS A 339 -18.49 8.80 -8.67
CA LYS A 339 -19.41 9.70 -9.37
C LYS A 339 -19.44 11.10 -8.77
N VAL A 340 -19.26 11.24 -7.45
CA VAL A 340 -19.21 12.55 -6.78
C VAL A 340 -17.80 13.13 -6.83
N LEU A 341 -16.76 12.34 -6.55
CA LEU A 341 -15.36 12.80 -6.58
C LEU A 341 -14.97 13.41 -7.93
N THR A 342 -15.43 12.81 -9.03
CA THR A 342 -15.11 13.25 -10.41
C THR A 342 -15.79 14.56 -10.83
N THR A 343 -16.66 15.14 -10.00
CA THR A 343 -17.31 16.42 -10.30
C THR A 343 -16.45 17.64 -9.94
N ASP A 344 -15.35 17.45 -9.20
CA ASP A 344 -14.48 18.54 -8.77
C ASP A 344 -13.09 18.43 -9.44
N PRO A 345 -12.82 19.20 -10.52
CA PRO A 345 -11.55 19.13 -11.24
C PRO A 345 -10.38 19.76 -10.46
N GLU A 346 -10.62 20.45 -9.34
CA GLU A 346 -9.56 21.04 -8.52
C GLU A 346 -8.97 20.04 -7.51
N VAL A 347 -9.52 18.82 -7.43
CA VAL A 347 -8.98 17.72 -6.63
C VAL A 347 -8.57 16.56 -7.54
N GLU A 348 -7.28 16.23 -7.54
CA GLU A 348 -6.75 15.11 -8.30
C GLU A 348 -7.09 13.79 -7.62
N ILE A 349 -7.80 12.90 -8.30
CA ILE A 349 -8.01 11.53 -7.84
C ILE A 349 -6.95 10.63 -8.50
N THR A 350 -6.10 10.01 -7.69
CA THR A 350 -4.86 9.40 -8.18
C THR A 350 -4.49 8.12 -7.41
N THR A 351 -3.32 7.56 -7.71
CA THR A 351 -2.75 6.44 -6.94
C THR A 351 -1.93 6.95 -5.75
N LEU A 352 -1.43 6.07 -4.88
CA LEU A 352 -0.59 6.49 -3.76
C LEU A 352 0.73 7.12 -4.26
N HIS A 353 1.35 6.54 -5.29
CA HIS A 353 2.50 7.13 -5.96
C HIS A 353 2.16 8.46 -6.64
N GLY A 354 0.99 8.56 -7.27
CA GLY A 354 0.54 9.81 -7.87
C GLY A 354 0.40 10.95 -6.85
N LEU A 355 -0.02 10.63 -5.63
CA LEU A 355 -0.03 11.58 -4.50
C LEU A 355 1.39 12.03 -4.14
N TYR A 356 2.37 11.12 -4.10
CA TYR A 356 3.78 11.49 -3.91
C TYR A 356 4.28 12.47 -5.01
N GLU A 357 3.97 12.19 -6.28
CA GLU A 357 4.34 13.07 -7.39
C GLU A 357 3.63 14.44 -7.30
N PHE A 358 2.35 14.47 -6.88
CA PHE A 358 1.65 15.71 -6.58
C PHE A 358 2.36 16.54 -5.51
N VAL A 359 2.80 15.91 -4.41
CA VAL A 359 3.54 16.58 -3.33
C VAL A 359 4.86 17.13 -3.85
N ARG A 360 5.63 16.37 -4.64
CA ARG A 360 6.90 16.84 -5.22
C ARG A 360 6.73 18.00 -6.20
N ALA A 361 5.68 17.95 -7.01
CA ALA A 361 5.36 19.03 -7.93
C ALA A 361 4.98 20.32 -7.17
N SER A 362 4.28 20.19 -6.05
CA SER A 362 3.71 21.31 -5.28
C SER A 362 4.63 21.84 -4.18
N CYS A 363 5.58 21.06 -3.70
CA CYS A 363 6.38 21.36 -2.51
C CYS A 363 7.89 21.36 -2.78
N ALA A 364 8.63 22.12 -1.97
CA ALA A 364 10.09 22.05 -1.91
C ALA A 364 10.51 21.00 -0.88
N LEU A 365 11.49 20.18 -1.24
CA LEU A 365 12.15 19.23 -0.33
C LEU A 365 13.05 20.01 0.65
N THR A 366 12.94 19.69 1.93
CA THR A 366 13.77 20.26 3.00
C THR A 366 14.99 19.37 3.27
N ALA A 367 15.95 19.90 4.02
CA ALA A 367 17.17 19.17 4.38
C ALA A 367 16.93 17.92 5.26
N ASP A 368 15.82 17.88 6.00
CA ASP A 368 15.42 16.74 6.83
C ASP A 368 14.58 15.69 6.07
N GLY A 369 14.43 15.85 4.75
CA GLY A 369 13.73 14.90 3.88
C GLY A 369 12.21 15.00 3.93
N THR A 370 11.66 16.12 4.39
CA THR A 370 10.23 16.44 4.39
C THR A 370 9.89 17.48 3.32
N TYR A 371 8.61 17.78 3.14
CA TYR A 371 8.13 18.69 2.09
C TYR A 371 7.40 19.90 2.67
N VAL A 372 7.63 21.08 2.10
CA VAL A 372 6.91 22.30 2.44
C VAL A 372 6.37 22.93 1.15
N LEU A 373 5.10 23.35 1.15
CA LEU A 373 4.44 23.93 -0.02
C LEU A 373 5.24 25.13 -0.59
N LYS A 374 5.43 25.13 -1.92
CA LYS A 374 6.05 26.27 -2.64
C LYS A 374 5.13 27.48 -2.52
N ARG A 375 5.72 28.64 -2.23
CA ARG A 375 4.98 29.91 -2.18
C ARG A 375 4.75 30.49 -3.56
#